data_AF-Q6KHT9-F1
#
_entry.id   AF-Q6KHT9-F1
#
_cell.length_a   1.000
_cell.length_b   1.000
_cell.length_c   1.000
_cell.angle_alpha   90.00
_cell.angle_beta   90.00
_cell.angle_gamma   90.00
#
_symmetry.space_group_name_H-M   'P 1'
#
loop_
_entity.id
_entity.type
_entity.pdbx_description
1 polymer ?
#
loop_
_entity_poly.entity_id
_entity_poly.type
_entity_poly.pdbx_seq_one_letter_code
_entity_poly.pdbx_strand_id
1 'polypeptide(L)'
;MKNFIKKNNLDFWNINKKTVFKNLLTFLFLFTFLIAMDQIFKSIFFQVGERPFTGNRVIAFQWGIFGIYSLENEGLTSSIPLDSTGIQILSFFFLIPLSIAIIFSKNSFLTTSSILLFSGTLGNLMDRLIFGGKVKDIFFVGSINNGIFNFADIYVVVGSIFLLLLILWVGIFKDWVIKIISKKKYND
;
A
#
# COMPACT_ATOMS: atom_id res chain seq x y z
N MET A 1 -5.71 -27.19 -16.32
CA MET A 1 -6.17 -26.39 -15.16
C MET A 1 -6.36 -27.21 -13.87
N LYS A 2 -7.20 -28.24 -13.83
CA LYS A 2 -7.44 -29.06 -12.61
C LYS A 2 -6.17 -29.67 -11.99
N ASN A 3 -5.22 -30.12 -12.80
CA ASN A 3 -3.94 -30.68 -12.29
C ASN A 3 -2.99 -29.65 -11.69
N PHE A 4 -3.12 -28.35 -12.02
CA PHE A 4 -2.30 -27.28 -11.42
C PHE A 4 -2.86 -26.87 -10.04
N ILE A 5 -4.19 -26.79 -9.94
CA ILE A 5 -4.92 -26.49 -8.69
C ILE A 5 -4.66 -27.61 -7.65
N LYS A 6 -4.73 -28.88 -8.07
CA LYS A 6 -4.53 -30.04 -7.20
C LYS A 6 -3.07 -30.21 -6.75
N LYS A 7 -2.09 -29.84 -7.58
CA LYS A 7 -0.65 -29.92 -7.25
C LYS A 7 -0.22 -28.88 -6.20
N ASN A 8 -0.92 -27.74 -6.12
CA ASN A 8 -0.52 -26.61 -5.29
C ASN A 8 -1.40 -26.41 -4.04
N ASN A 9 -2.37 -27.28 -3.76
CA ASN A 9 -3.25 -27.17 -2.57
C ASN A 9 -3.87 -25.76 -2.41
N LEU A 10 -4.25 -25.14 -3.54
CA LEU A 10 -4.86 -23.81 -3.59
C LEU A 10 -6.36 -23.87 -3.20
N ASP A 11 -6.66 -24.49 -2.06
CA ASP A 11 -7.97 -24.34 -1.42
C ASP A 11 -7.98 -23.01 -0.66
N PHE A 12 -8.15 -21.90 -1.39
CA PHE A 12 -8.44 -20.58 -0.79
C PHE A 12 -9.66 -20.65 0.14
N TRP A 13 -10.62 -21.49 -0.20
CA TRP A 13 -11.89 -21.65 0.50
C TRP A 13 -11.82 -22.55 1.74
N ASN A 14 -10.74 -23.32 1.92
CA ASN A 14 -10.57 -24.20 3.07
C ASN A 14 -9.63 -23.58 4.10
N ILE A 15 -10.07 -22.46 4.66
CA ILE A 15 -9.37 -21.75 5.73
C ILE A 15 -10.08 -21.94 7.05
N ASN A 16 -9.28 -22.17 8.09
CA ASN A 16 -9.77 -22.29 9.45
C ASN A 16 -10.35 -20.94 9.92
N LYS A 17 -11.54 -20.96 10.53
CA LYS A 17 -12.18 -19.79 11.16
C LYS A 17 -11.25 -19.03 12.11
N LYS A 18 -10.37 -19.74 12.83
CA LYS A 18 -9.35 -19.12 13.70
C LYS A 18 -8.37 -18.23 12.92
N THR A 19 -7.97 -18.64 11.73
CA THR A 19 -7.08 -17.86 10.86
C THR A 19 -7.79 -16.61 10.36
N VAL A 20 -9.03 -16.73 9.88
CA VAL A 20 -9.84 -15.58 9.46
C VAL A 20 -9.98 -14.58 10.61
N PHE A 21 -10.35 -15.06 11.80
CA PHE A 21 -10.52 -14.20 12.97
C PHE A 21 -9.23 -13.45 13.34
N LYS A 22 -8.09 -14.15 13.35
CA LYS A 22 -6.78 -13.53 13.57
C LYS A 22 -6.47 -12.46 12.52
N ASN A 23 -6.72 -12.75 11.25
CA ASN A 23 -6.48 -11.81 10.15
C ASN A 23 -7.35 -10.56 10.28
N LEU A 24 -8.62 -10.71 10.64
CA LEU A 24 -9.54 -9.59 10.87
C LEU A 24 -9.11 -8.72 12.06
N LEU A 25 -8.66 -9.33 13.17
CA LEU A 25 -8.10 -8.57 14.29
C LEU A 25 -6.83 -7.80 13.89
N THR A 26 -5.97 -8.45 13.12
CA THR A 26 -4.72 -7.84 12.62
C THR A 26 -5.05 -6.69 11.67
N PHE A 27 -6.03 -6.88 10.79
CA PHE A 27 -6.56 -5.83 9.91
C PHE A 27 -7.09 -4.67 10.73
N LEU A 28 -8.07 -4.88 11.63
CA LEU A 28 -8.66 -3.80 12.43
C LEU A 28 -7.60 -2.98 13.16
N PHE A 29 -6.65 -3.64 13.84
CA PHE A 29 -5.60 -2.94 14.57
C PHE A 29 -4.69 -2.12 13.64
N LEU A 30 -4.08 -2.77 12.64
CA LEU A 30 -3.13 -2.09 11.76
C LEU A 30 -3.80 -1.06 10.86
N PHE A 31 -4.96 -1.37 10.31
CA PHE A 31 -5.72 -0.46 9.45
C PHE A 31 -6.08 0.82 10.18
N THR A 32 -6.66 0.71 11.39
CA THR A 32 -7.03 1.88 12.19
C THR A 32 -5.80 2.73 12.51
N PHE A 33 -4.68 2.10 12.92
CA PHE A 33 -3.44 2.81 13.19
C PHE A 33 -2.91 3.55 11.94
N LEU A 34 -2.82 2.86 10.80
CA LEU A 34 -2.26 3.40 9.57
C LEU A 34 -3.09 4.55 9.00
N ILE A 35 -4.42 4.38 8.94
CA ILE A 35 -5.34 5.43 8.49
C ILE A 35 -5.32 6.61 9.43
N ALA A 36 -5.36 6.39 10.75
CA ALA A 36 -5.29 7.47 11.72
C ALA A 36 -3.99 8.27 11.54
N MET A 37 -2.85 7.58 11.38
CA MET A 37 -1.56 8.23 11.18
C MET A 37 -1.53 9.05 9.88
N ASP A 38 -2.03 8.53 8.76
CA ASP A 38 -2.10 9.30 7.51
C ASP A 38 -2.96 10.57 7.66
N GLN A 39 -4.17 10.41 8.17
CA GLN A 39 -5.16 11.49 8.25
C GLN A 39 -4.80 12.53 9.31
N ILE A 40 -4.22 12.13 10.45
CA ILE A 40 -3.73 13.05 11.49
C ILE A 40 -2.59 13.91 10.95
N PHE A 41 -1.60 13.31 10.27
CA PHE A 41 -0.48 14.08 9.75
C PHE A 41 -0.92 15.04 8.62
N LYS A 42 -1.81 14.59 7.74
CA LYS A 42 -2.45 15.48 6.76
C LYS A 42 -3.23 16.60 7.45
N SER A 43 -3.92 16.33 8.55
CA SER A 43 -4.65 17.35 9.31
C SER A 43 -3.74 18.38 9.98
N ILE A 44 -2.58 17.97 10.50
CA ILE A 44 -1.69 18.84 11.26
C ILE A 44 -0.81 19.69 10.34
N PHE A 45 -0.26 19.07 9.29
CA PHE A 45 0.80 19.68 8.49
C PHE A 45 0.33 20.28 7.17
N PHE A 46 -0.87 19.95 6.72
CA PHE A 46 -1.41 20.51 5.49
C PHE A 46 -2.01 21.89 5.75
N GLN A 47 -1.40 22.92 5.16
CA GLN A 47 -1.88 24.30 5.19
C GLN A 47 -2.44 24.67 3.83
N VAL A 48 -3.67 25.20 3.82
CA VAL A 48 -4.28 25.75 2.61
C VAL A 48 -3.66 27.13 2.39
N GLY A 49 -2.96 27.33 1.27
CA GLY A 49 -2.43 28.65 0.92
C GLY A 49 -3.54 29.67 0.71
N GLU A 50 -3.23 30.96 0.87
CA GLU A 50 -4.19 32.08 0.75
C GLU A 50 -4.83 32.26 -0.64
N ARG A 51 -4.51 31.42 -1.63
CA ARG A 51 -5.07 31.53 -2.99
C ARG A 51 -5.75 30.25 -3.43
N PRO A 52 -6.94 30.36 -4.08
CA PRO A 52 -7.60 29.20 -4.65
C PRO A 52 -6.78 28.71 -5.87
N PHE A 53 -6.45 27.41 -5.87
CA PHE A 53 -6.28 26.59 -7.08
C PHE A 53 -5.23 27.03 -8.13
N THR A 54 -3.92 26.92 -7.82
CA THR A 54 -2.86 26.98 -8.86
C THR A 54 -1.75 25.92 -8.73
N GLY A 55 -1.87 24.91 -7.86
CA GLY A 55 -0.80 23.92 -7.66
C GLY A 55 0.45 24.50 -6.98
N ASN A 56 0.33 25.66 -6.33
CA ASN A 56 1.42 26.30 -5.62
C ASN A 56 1.71 25.57 -4.31
N ARG A 57 2.96 25.11 -4.18
CA ARG A 57 3.52 24.49 -2.98
C ARG A 57 3.63 25.53 -1.87
N VAL A 58 3.04 25.27 -0.71
CA VAL A 58 3.34 26.06 0.50
C VAL A 58 4.48 25.36 1.24
N ILE A 59 5.60 26.05 1.43
CA ILE A 59 6.77 25.52 2.16
C ILE A 59 6.61 25.93 3.62
N ALA A 60 6.28 24.99 4.49
CA ALA A 60 6.20 25.25 5.93
C ALA A 60 7.58 25.19 6.58
N PHE A 61 8.39 24.20 6.19
CA PHE A 61 9.74 24.01 6.71
C PHE A 61 10.59 23.19 5.73
N GLN A 62 11.87 23.54 5.57
CA GLN A 62 12.81 22.74 4.79
C GLN A 62 14.17 22.66 5.50
N TRP A 63 14.71 21.46 5.61
CA TRP A 63 16.04 21.19 6.12
C TRP A 63 16.81 20.28 5.15
N GLY A 64 17.71 20.89 4.38
CA GLY A 64 18.46 20.20 3.33
C GLY A 64 17.54 19.57 2.29
N ILE A 65 17.65 18.25 2.12
CA ILE A 65 16.82 17.48 1.18
C ILE A 65 15.45 17.09 1.76
N PHE A 66 15.14 17.38 3.03
CA PHE A 66 13.84 17.06 3.64
C PHE A 66 13.02 18.32 3.87
N GLY A 67 11.69 18.22 3.83
CA GLY A 67 10.82 19.32 4.20
C GLY A 67 9.36 18.94 4.42
N ILE A 68 8.61 19.88 4.98
CA ILE A 68 7.15 19.83 5.13
C ILE A 68 6.55 20.87 4.20
N TYR A 69 5.77 20.36 3.25
CA TYR A 69 5.17 21.11 2.16
C TYR A 69 3.65 20.93 2.28
N SER A 70 2.88 21.76 1.58
CA SER A 70 1.47 21.48 1.34
C SER A 70 1.25 21.56 -0.16
N LEU A 71 0.96 20.40 -0.75
CA LEU A 71 0.66 20.26 -2.16
C LEU A 71 -0.66 19.52 -2.31
N GLU A 72 -1.60 20.17 -2.99
CA GLU A 72 -2.79 19.48 -3.50
C GLU A 72 -2.42 18.72 -4.76
N ASN A 73 -2.46 17.40 -4.68
CA ASN A 73 -2.18 16.55 -5.81
C ASN A 73 -3.49 16.11 -6.47
N GLU A 74 -3.76 16.64 -7.66
CA GLU A 74 -4.93 16.27 -8.47
C GLU A 74 -4.86 14.81 -8.97
N GLY A 75 -3.68 14.19 -8.90
CA GLY A 75 -3.42 12.85 -9.36
C GLY A 75 -2.66 12.83 -10.69
N LEU A 76 -1.74 11.88 -10.75
CA LEU A 76 -0.94 11.42 -11.89
C LEU A 76 -0.47 12.52 -12.86
N THR A 77 0.69 13.11 -12.57
CA THR A 77 1.64 13.60 -13.59
C THR A 77 2.28 12.44 -14.38
N SER A 78 1.61 11.29 -14.52
CA SER A 78 2.09 10.10 -15.24
C SER A 78 1.32 9.93 -16.54
N SER A 79 1.96 9.40 -17.56
CA SER A 79 1.52 9.19 -18.95
C SER A 79 0.22 8.37 -19.18
N ILE A 80 -0.56 8.10 -18.14
CA ILE A 80 -1.86 7.41 -18.20
C ILE A 80 -2.97 8.46 -18.11
N PRO A 81 -3.82 8.63 -19.13
CA PRO A 81 -4.84 9.67 -19.19
C PRO A 81 -6.09 9.29 -18.38
N LEU A 82 -5.92 9.11 -17.06
CA LEU A 82 -7.04 8.92 -16.13
C LEU A 82 -7.28 10.21 -15.36
N ASP A 83 -8.51 10.68 -15.37
CA ASP A 83 -8.97 11.77 -14.52
C ASP A 83 -9.11 11.30 -13.05
N SER A 84 -9.45 12.23 -12.15
CA SER A 84 -9.63 11.92 -10.73
C SER A 84 -10.69 10.83 -10.50
N THR A 85 -11.77 10.83 -11.30
CA THR A 85 -12.81 9.80 -11.29
C THR A 85 -12.24 8.42 -11.66
N GLY A 86 -11.47 8.34 -12.74
CA GLY A 86 -10.82 7.11 -13.19
C GLY A 86 -9.88 6.53 -12.13
N ILE A 87 -9.11 7.38 -11.44
CA ILE A 87 -8.24 6.96 -10.33
C ILE A 87 -9.05 6.41 -9.16
N GLN A 88 -10.19 7.03 -8.83
CA GLN A 88 -11.07 6.54 -7.76
C GLN A 88 -11.65 5.16 -8.10
N ILE A 89 -12.17 4.98 -9.31
CA ILE A 89 -12.72 3.71 -9.79
C ILE A 89 -11.65 2.61 -9.74
N LEU A 90 -10.44 2.92 -10.23
CA LEU A 90 -9.31 1.99 -10.20
C LEU A 90 -8.93 1.63 -8.75
N SER A 91 -8.94 2.60 -7.85
CA SER A 91 -8.67 2.38 -6.42
C SER A 91 -9.69 1.40 -5.81
N PHE A 92 -11.00 1.60 -6.06
CA PHE A 92 -12.03 0.66 -5.62
C PHE A 92 -11.81 -0.75 -6.18
N PHE A 93 -11.44 -0.86 -7.46
CA PHE A 93 -11.13 -2.15 -8.08
C PHE A 93 -9.96 -2.86 -7.38
N PHE A 94 -8.92 -2.14 -6.98
CA PHE A 94 -7.78 -2.69 -6.24
C PHE A 94 -8.12 -3.09 -4.80
N LEU A 95 -9.06 -2.43 -4.12
CA LEU A 95 -9.43 -2.77 -2.75
C LEU A 95 -10.10 -4.15 -2.62
N ILE A 96 -10.77 -4.64 -3.67
CA ILE A 96 -11.45 -5.95 -3.68
C ILE A 96 -10.46 -7.12 -3.50
N PRO A 97 -9.45 -7.32 -4.38
CA PRO A 97 -8.51 -8.43 -4.22
C PRO A 97 -7.67 -8.30 -2.93
N LEU A 98 -7.39 -7.07 -2.47
CA LEU A 98 -6.71 -6.84 -1.20
C LEU A 98 -7.57 -7.33 -0.02
N SER A 99 -8.87 -7.03 -0.04
CA SER A 99 -9.81 -7.52 1.00
C SER A 99 -9.85 -9.04 1.04
N ILE A 100 -9.90 -9.69 -0.13
CA ILE A 100 -9.86 -11.16 -0.23
C ILE A 100 -8.54 -11.69 0.34
N ALA A 101 -7.40 -11.10 -0.03
CA ALA A 101 -6.09 -11.51 0.48
C ALA A 101 -5.96 -11.33 2.00
N ILE A 102 -6.50 -10.23 2.56
CA ILE A 102 -6.51 -10.00 4.00
C ILE A 102 -7.30 -11.10 4.73
N ILE A 103 -8.52 -11.37 4.28
CA ILE A 103 -9.43 -12.31 4.95
C ILE A 103 -8.93 -13.75 4.80
N PHE A 104 -8.55 -14.14 3.59
CA PHE A 104 -8.32 -15.53 3.20
C PHE A 104 -6.83 -15.87 2.96
N SER A 105 -5.87 -15.10 3.47
CA SER A 105 -4.48 -15.52 3.43
C SER A 105 -4.11 -16.40 4.64
N LYS A 106 -3.41 -17.50 4.38
CA LYS A 106 -2.72 -18.32 5.41
C LYS A 106 -1.33 -17.77 5.76
N ASN A 107 -0.82 -16.84 4.96
CA ASN A 107 0.50 -16.24 5.12
C ASN A 107 0.35 -14.85 5.75
N SER A 108 0.87 -14.67 6.97
CA SER A 108 0.79 -13.41 7.71
C SER A 108 1.52 -12.26 7.01
N PHE A 109 2.57 -12.55 6.23
CA PHE A 109 3.31 -11.56 5.46
C PHE A 109 2.47 -11.04 4.29
N LEU A 110 1.76 -11.94 3.58
CA LEU A 110 0.78 -11.54 2.56
C LEU A 110 -0.32 -10.68 3.19
N THR A 111 -0.90 -11.13 4.30
CA THR A 111 -1.93 -10.37 5.03
C THR A 111 -1.43 -8.97 5.36
N THR A 112 -0.26 -8.85 5.99
CA THR A 112 0.31 -7.55 6.40
C THR A 112 0.61 -6.66 5.19
N SER A 113 1.20 -7.19 4.11
CA SER A 113 1.42 -6.42 2.88
C SER A 113 0.12 -5.93 2.26
N SER A 114 -0.93 -6.76 2.26
CA SER A 114 -2.25 -6.36 1.75
C SER A 114 -2.92 -5.32 2.63
N ILE A 115 -2.72 -5.34 3.96
CA ILE A 115 -3.22 -4.29 4.86
C ILE A 115 -2.53 -2.95 4.57
N LEU A 116 -1.19 -2.93 4.39
CA LEU A 116 -0.46 -1.72 4.03
C LEU A 116 -0.97 -1.12 2.71
N LEU A 117 -1.09 -1.96 1.66
CA LEU A 117 -1.63 -1.55 0.37
C LEU A 117 -3.06 -1.03 0.51
N PHE A 118 -3.92 -1.74 1.25
CA PHE A 118 -5.31 -1.36 1.46
C PHE A 118 -5.42 -0.01 2.18
N SER A 119 -4.68 0.17 3.27
CA SER A 119 -4.66 1.43 4.04
C SER A 119 -4.15 2.60 3.21
N GLY A 120 -3.09 2.40 2.42
CA GLY A 120 -2.57 3.44 1.54
C GLY A 120 -3.55 3.81 0.42
N THR A 121 -4.09 2.81 -0.28
CA THR A 121 -5.09 3.04 -1.33
C THR A 121 -6.33 3.72 -0.77
N LEU A 122 -6.84 3.27 0.38
CA LEU A 122 -8.04 3.86 0.98
C LEU A 122 -7.78 5.27 1.53
N GLY A 123 -6.63 5.52 2.17
CA GLY A 123 -6.29 6.86 2.68
C GLY A 123 -6.27 7.92 1.59
N ASN A 124 -5.64 7.63 0.45
CA ASN A 124 -5.66 8.53 -0.70
C ASN A 124 -7.04 8.58 -1.39
N LEU A 125 -7.79 7.47 -1.43
CA LEU A 125 -9.16 7.47 -1.95
C LEU A 125 -10.09 8.35 -1.10
N MET A 126 -9.98 8.29 0.22
CA MET A 126 -10.75 9.13 1.15
C MET A 126 -10.51 10.61 0.88
N ASP A 127 -9.25 11.03 0.77
CA ASP A 127 -8.93 12.41 0.41
C ASP A 127 -9.58 12.81 -0.91
N ARG A 128 -9.48 11.98 -1.95
CA ARG A 128 -10.07 12.28 -3.26
C ARG A 128 -11.58 12.43 -3.20
N LEU A 129 -12.26 11.64 -2.38
CA LEU A 129 -13.72 11.74 -2.22
C LEU A 129 -14.11 13.02 -1.45
N ILE A 130 -13.30 13.45 -0.49
CA ILE A 130 -13.60 14.62 0.36
C ILE A 130 -13.17 15.94 -0.32
N PHE A 131 -12.04 15.95 -1.01
CA PHE A 131 -11.39 17.16 -1.53
C PHE A 131 -11.50 17.28 -3.06
N GLY A 132 -12.60 16.79 -3.65
CA GLY A 132 -12.92 17.03 -5.07
C GLY A 132 -11.91 16.42 -6.04
N GLY A 133 -11.44 15.21 -5.76
CA GLY A 133 -10.49 14.48 -6.59
C GLY A 133 -9.02 14.67 -6.23
N LYS A 134 -8.71 15.45 -5.19
CA LYS A 134 -7.34 15.79 -4.76
C LYS A 134 -6.86 14.98 -3.57
N VAL A 135 -5.54 14.86 -3.43
CA VAL A 135 -4.84 14.23 -2.31
C VAL A 135 -3.94 15.26 -1.63
N LYS A 136 -3.83 15.19 -0.30
CA LYS A 136 -2.95 16.07 0.48
C LYS A 136 -1.55 15.48 0.60
N ASP A 137 -0.59 16.04 -0.13
CA ASP A 137 0.82 15.64 -0.01
C ASP A 137 1.58 16.63 0.88
N ILE A 138 2.36 16.09 1.83
CA ILE A 138 2.89 16.86 2.96
C ILE A 138 4.40 16.75 3.17
N PHE A 139 5.04 15.65 2.79
CA PHE A 139 6.47 15.43 3.02
C PHE A 139 7.24 15.60 1.74
N PHE A 140 8.31 16.40 1.75
CA PHE A 140 9.20 16.61 0.62
C PHE A 140 10.56 15.93 0.83
N VAL A 141 11.05 15.25 -0.21
CA VAL A 141 12.40 14.72 -0.34
C VAL A 141 13.02 15.17 -1.68
N GLY A 142 13.99 16.08 -1.63
CA GLY A 142 14.53 16.83 -2.77
C GLY A 142 15.39 16.04 -3.77
N SER A 143 15.57 14.73 -3.59
CA SER A 143 16.32 13.90 -4.54
C SER A 143 15.46 13.26 -5.64
N ILE A 144 14.13 13.39 -5.59
CA ILE A 144 13.18 12.70 -6.48
C ILE A 144 12.34 13.75 -7.23
N ASN A 145 12.13 13.57 -8.54
CA ASN A 145 11.27 14.43 -9.38
C ASN A 145 9.93 14.73 -8.69
N ASN A 146 9.79 15.95 -8.18
CA ASN A 146 8.65 16.45 -7.40
C ASN A 146 8.40 15.82 -6.03
N GLY A 147 9.29 14.96 -5.53
CA GLY A 147 9.43 14.23 -4.24
C GLY A 147 8.53 14.54 -3.04
N ILE A 148 7.28 14.92 -3.26
CA ILE A 148 6.29 15.26 -2.24
C ILE A 148 5.32 14.08 -2.17
N PHE A 149 5.08 13.58 -0.97
CA PHE A 149 4.25 12.41 -0.71
C PHE A 149 3.58 12.52 0.66
N ASN A 150 2.73 11.55 0.97
CA ASN A 150 2.13 11.39 2.28
C ASN A 150 2.37 9.98 2.84
N PHE A 151 1.79 9.69 4.01
CA PHE A 151 1.96 8.37 4.61
C PHE A 151 1.26 7.27 3.83
N ALA A 152 0.08 7.54 3.25
CA ALA A 152 -0.59 6.60 2.39
C ALA A 152 0.29 6.13 1.21
N ASP A 153 1.07 7.03 0.59
CA ASP A 153 2.03 6.66 -0.47
C ASP A 153 3.15 5.76 0.06
N ILE A 154 3.68 6.04 1.26
CA ILE A 154 4.68 5.19 1.92
C ILE A 154 4.10 3.78 2.13
N TYR A 155 2.86 3.67 2.58
CA TYR A 155 2.22 2.37 2.81
C TYR A 155 2.08 1.59 1.50
N VAL A 156 1.70 2.26 0.40
CA VAL A 156 1.63 1.63 -0.92
C VAL A 156 3.00 1.14 -1.37
N VAL A 157 4.06 1.95 -1.24
CA VAL A 157 5.42 1.58 -1.63
C VAL A 157 5.94 0.41 -0.79
N VAL A 158 5.85 0.50 0.54
CA VAL A 158 6.34 -0.55 1.45
C VAL A 158 5.54 -1.85 1.27
N GLY A 159 4.21 -1.75 1.16
CA GLY A 159 3.34 -2.89 0.91
C GLY A 159 3.65 -3.57 -0.44
N SER A 160 3.95 -2.78 -1.48
CA SER A 160 4.34 -3.30 -2.80
C SER A 160 5.69 -4.01 -2.75
N ILE A 161 6.68 -3.44 -2.05
CA ILE A 161 8.00 -4.07 -1.86
C ILE A 161 7.84 -5.40 -1.12
N PHE A 162 7.05 -5.44 -0.04
CA PHE A 162 6.80 -6.68 0.70
C PHE A 162 6.11 -7.73 -0.19
N LEU A 163 5.09 -7.34 -0.95
CA LEU A 163 4.43 -8.26 -1.86
C LEU A 163 5.40 -8.80 -2.92
N LEU A 164 6.26 -7.95 -3.48
CA LEU A 164 7.30 -8.35 -4.43
C LEU A 164 8.28 -9.36 -3.82
N LEU A 165 8.81 -9.06 -2.63
CA LEU A 165 9.72 -9.96 -1.92
C LEU A 165 9.07 -11.31 -1.63
N LEU A 166 7.79 -11.33 -1.28
CA LEU A 166 7.04 -12.56 -1.07
C LEU A 166 6.93 -13.38 -2.36
N ILE A 167 6.61 -12.73 -3.48
CA ILE A 167 6.49 -13.39 -4.79
C ILE A 167 7.84 -13.97 -5.20
N LEU A 168 8.95 -13.22 -5.06
CA LEU A 168 10.29 -13.70 -5.36
C LEU A 168 10.69 -14.88 -4.47
N TRP A 169 10.39 -14.80 -3.17
CA TRP A 169 10.66 -15.88 -2.23
C TRP A 169 9.92 -17.16 -2.61
N VAL A 170 8.60 -17.08 -2.78
CA VAL A 170 7.74 -18.25 -3.04
C VAL A 170 7.95 -18.80 -4.45
N GLY A 171 8.11 -17.93 -5.45
CA GLY A 171 8.18 -18.31 -6.86
C GLY A 171 9.56 -18.74 -7.35
N ILE A 172 10.65 -18.27 -6.71
CA ILE A 172 12.02 -18.48 -7.23
C ILE A 172 12.90 -19.13 -6.18
N PHE A 173 13.01 -18.53 -4.99
CA PHE A 173 14.06 -18.92 -4.04
C PHE A 173 13.72 -20.13 -3.19
N LYS A 174 12.45 -20.33 -2.81
CA LYS A 174 12.03 -21.35 -1.84
C LYS A 174 12.50 -22.76 -2.22
N ASP A 175 12.25 -23.19 -3.46
CA ASP A 175 12.58 -24.55 -3.89
C ASP A 175 14.08 -24.75 -4.04
N TRP A 176 14.80 -23.71 -4.50
CA TRP A 176 16.26 -23.73 -4.61
C TRP A 176 16.93 -23.85 -3.22
N VAL A 177 16.46 -23.07 -2.24
CA VAL A 177 16.96 -23.13 -0.86
C VAL A 177 16.69 -24.50 -0.23
N ILE A 178 15.48 -25.04 -0.38
CA ILE A 178 15.12 -26.37 0.13
C ILE A 178 16.05 -27.45 -0.44
N LYS A 179 16.38 -27.38 -1.74
CA LYS A 179 17.29 -28.33 -2.40
C LYS A 179 18.72 -28.25 -1.87
N ILE A 180 19.22 -27.07 -1.54
CA ILE A 180 20.56 -26.90 -0.97
C ILE A 180 20.62 -27.47 0.45
N ILE A 181 19.62 -27.17 1.27
CA ILE A 181 19.55 -27.64 2.66
C ILE A 181 19.43 -29.17 2.70
N SER A 182 18.61 -29.77 1.82
CA SER A 182 18.46 -31.23 1.78
C SER A 182 19.75 -31.94 1.34
N LYS A 183 20.48 -31.37 0.38
CA LYS A 183 21.78 -31.92 -0.06
C LYS A 183 22.83 -31.88 1.05
N LYS A 184 22.85 -30.81 1.86
CA LYS A 184 23.77 -30.69 3.00
C LYS A 184 23.49 -31.77 4.05
N LYS A 185 22.22 -31.97 4.40
CA LYS A 185 21.78 -32.95 5.41
C LYS A 185 22.01 -34.42 5.00
N TYR A 186 22.15 -34.73 3.71
CA TYR A 186 22.47 -36.08 3.24
C TYR A 186 23.98 -36.39 3.27
N ASN A 187 24.81 -35.35 3.29
CA ASN A 187 26.27 -35.46 3.28
C ASN A 187 26.89 -35.37 4.68
N ASP A 188 26.07 -35.16 5.72
CA ASP A 188 26.40 -35.19 7.15
C ASP A 188 25.83 -36.48 7.77
#